data_AF-A0A8H4GFV9-F1
#
_entry.id   AF-A0A8H4GFV9-F1
#
_cell.length_a   1.000
_cell.length_b   1.000
_cell.length_c   1.000
_cell.angle_alpha   90.00
_cell.angle_beta   90.00
_cell.angle_gamma   90.00
#
_symmetry.space_group_name_H-M   'P 1'
#
loop_
_entity.id
_entity.type
_entity.pdbx_description
1 polymer ?
#
loop_
_entity_poly.entity_id
_entity_poly.type
_entity_poly.pdbx_seq_one_letter_code
_entity_poly.pdbx_strand_id
1 'polypeptide(L)'
;MRGAILATAAALAGTAMADVAHMRRHGHDSFHQRRAAVAEADATCGCTTEVVTVWGPPTLIPVATPTPSTVTSETVTTLHSTSTSTVTIVATPSTPAASSSPATPQVPLPTPAITNFPSTGVYTIPATTVTVFDTTTVCGATTTELPAGTHTYGGVTTVVETATTVVCPYATVEPSGTTVTSVIKTTTYVCPTPGTYTIAPTTTTVPTSTVVVYPTPAVITPGTYTQPEQTVTVTRTDYTYVCPFTGQNEPTSAPAAPSTSAVPATTAVPATTTAVPSTSVAAPSSSSTAPASTGAVSGQMGMTYTPYTKGGDCKDKSSVLSEVANLKSKGFTHVRVYSTDCNSLEYIGEAARTSGLQMIIGVFISSTGVSGAQDQVTAISKWAQWDLVNLIVVGNEAIQNGYCDASTLAGFISSAKSAFQSAGYSGKVTTTEPINVWQAYGSTLCGVCDIVGANIHPFFNADVSADQAGKFVAQEIKVLEGICPGKDVLNLETGWPHSGNANGKAVPGASEQAIAIKSIAEEVGSKSVFFSYFDDLWKEPGQFDVERYWGCIDTFN
;
A
#
# COMPACT_ATOMS: atom_id res chain seq x y z
N MET A 1 -37.65 45.38 11.10
CA MET A 1 -36.31 44.75 11.04
C MET A 1 -36.26 43.63 12.06
N ARG A 2 -35.50 42.58 11.75
CA ARG A 2 -35.19 41.35 12.51
C ARG A 2 -36.07 40.15 12.16
N GLY A 3 -35.50 39.32 11.28
CA GLY A 3 -35.95 37.97 11.00
C GLY A 3 -35.54 36.99 12.09
N ALA A 4 -36.22 35.85 12.11
CA ALA A 4 -35.89 34.70 12.93
C ALA A 4 -35.62 33.50 12.02
N ILE A 5 -34.49 32.88 12.28
CA ILE A 5 -33.84 31.80 11.55
C ILE A 5 -34.48 30.48 11.97
N LEU A 6 -34.94 29.69 11.00
CA LEU A 6 -35.32 28.29 11.17
C LEU A 6 -34.04 27.45 11.06
N ALA A 7 -33.58 26.88 12.17
CA ALA A 7 -32.52 25.90 12.21
C ALA A 7 -33.12 24.49 12.29
N THR A 8 -32.93 23.72 11.22
CA THR A 8 -33.19 22.29 11.10
C THR A 8 -32.26 21.49 12.01
N ALA A 9 -32.84 20.66 12.88
CA ALA A 9 -32.13 19.67 13.67
C ALA A 9 -31.75 18.48 12.77
N ALA A 10 -30.45 18.28 12.53
CA ALA A 10 -29.92 17.07 11.93
C ALA A 10 -29.56 16.08 13.05
N ALA A 11 -30.14 14.88 12.98
CA ALA A 11 -29.89 13.78 13.88
C ALA A 11 -28.46 13.25 13.69
N LEU A 12 -27.65 13.35 14.75
CA LEU A 12 -26.36 12.68 14.87
C LEU A 12 -26.60 11.20 15.21
N ALA A 13 -26.56 10.33 14.20
CA ALA A 13 -26.37 8.91 14.41
C ALA A 13 -24.86 8.66 14.58
N GLY A 14 -24.46 8.27 15.79
CA GLY A 14 -23.08 7.90 16.09
C GLY A 14 -22.71 6.61 15.36
N THR A 15 -21.82 6.72 14.38
CA THR A 15 -21.12 5.57 13.81
C THR A 15 -20.00 5.18 14.77
N ALA A 16 -20.09 3.97 15.32
CA ALA A 16 -19.02 3.35 16.09
C ALA A 16 -17.83 3.10 15.14
N MET A 17 -16.79 3.92 15.24
CA MET A 17 -15.49 3.66 14.64
C MET A 17 -14.62 3.06 15.73
N ALA A 18 -14.43 1.74 15.68
CA ALA A 18 -13.45 1.02 16.49
C ALA A 18 -12.48 0.31 15.53
N ASP A 19 -11.19 0.61 15.67
CA ASP A 19 -10.00 -0.09 15.16
C ASP A 19 -10.21 -1.22 14.11
N VAL A 20 -10.19 -0.87 12.81
CA VAL A 20 -10.13 -1.85 11.70
C VAL A 20 -8.98 -1.55 10.70
N ALA A 21 -8.06 -0.64 11.02
CA ALA A 21 -7.02 -0.20 10.07
C ALA A 21 -6.00 -1.30 9.71
N HIS A 22 -5.85 -2.35 10.54
CA HIS A 22 -4.90 -3.45 10.31
C HIS A 22 -5.51 -4.76 9.77
N MET A 23 -6.83 -4.83 9.53
CA MET A 23 -7.52 -6.10 9.18
C MET A 23 -7.97 -6.23 7.72
N ARG A 24 -7.55 -5.32 6.82
CA ARG A 24 -8.00 -5.25 5.42
C ARG A 24 -6.85 -5.36 4.41
N ARG A 25 -6.08 -6.44 4.45
CA ARG A 25 -5.26 -6.83 3.28
C ARG A 25 -6.07 -7.81 2.45
N HIS A 26 -6.81 -7.29 1.48
CA HIS A 26 -7.57 -8.08 0.52
C HIS A 26 -6.61 -8.76 -0.46
N GLY A 27 -6.91 -9.97 -0.90
CA GLY A 27 -6.04 -10.85 -1.70
C GLY A 27 -5.85 -10.41 -3.16
N HIS A 28 -5.62 -9.12 -3.39
CA HIS A 28 -5.38 -8.55 -4.72
C HIS A 28 -3.92 -8.75 -5.19
N ASP A 29 -2.98 -9.10 -4.30
CA ASP A 29 -1.57 -9.30 -4.64
C ASP A 29 -1.33 -10.38 -5.70
N SER A 30 -2.22 -11.38 -5.76
CA SER A 30 -2.04 -12.56 -6.59
C SER A 30 -2.41 -12.37 -8.06
N PHE A 31 -2.93 -11.20 -8.49
CA PHE A 31 -3.22 -10.92 -9.90
C PHE A 31 -1.98 -10.94 -10.81
N HIS A 32 -0.79 -11.15 -10.24
CA HIS A 32 0.43 -11.49 -10.98
C HIS A 32 0.92 -12.89 -10.66
N GLN A 33 0.34 -13.90 -11.30
CA GLN A 33 1.05 -15.15 -11.51
C GLN A 33 2.01 -14.99 -12.70
N ARG A 34 3.27 -15.36 -12.45
CA ARG A 34 4.43 -15.04 -13.29
C ARG A 34 4.29 -15.64 -14.70
N ARG A 35 4.72 -14.86 -15.70
CA ARG A 35 5.28 -15.38 -16.97
C ARG A 35 6.44 -16.34 -16.64
N ALA A 36 6.13 -17.62 -16.52
CA ALA A 36 7.06 -18.71 -16.75
C ALA A 36 6.36 -19.65 -17.74
N ALA A 37 6.34 -19.24 -19.00
CA ALA A 37 5.87 -20.10 -20.08
C ALA A 37 6.82 -21.29 -20.19
N VAL A 38 6.33 -22.47 -19.80
CA VAL A 38 6.87 -23.75 -20.23
C VAL A 38 6.69 -23.79 -21.74
N ALA A 39 7.81 -23.91 -22.44
CA ALA A 39 7.81 -24.11 -23.88
C ALA A 39 7.27 -25.52 -24.19
N GLU A 40 6.27 -25.61 -25.06
CA GLU A 40 6.09 -26.79 -25.89
C GLU A 40 6.10 -26.42 -27.38
N ALA A 41 7.01 -27.15 -28.03
CA ALA A 41 7.32 -27.48 -29.41
C ALA A 41 6.57 -26.85 -30.60
N ASP A 42 7.44 -26.41 -31.52
CA ASP A 42 7.38 -26.48 -32.99
C ASP A 42 6.70 -25.35 -33.79
N ALA A 43 7.48 -24.28 -33.97
CA ALA A 43 7.68 -23.66 -35.28
C ALA A 43 9.19 -23.38 -35.47
N THR A 44 9.77 -24.00 -36.49
CA THR A 44 11.20 -24.02 -36.82
C THR A 44 11.68 -22.65 -37.36
N CYS A 45 12.51 -21.94 -36.58
CA CYS A 45 13.39 -20.87 -37.05
C CYS A 45 14.75 -21.02 -36.34
N GLY A 46 15.78 -21.39 -37.09
CA GLY A 46 17.14 -21.62 -36.56
C GLY A 46 17.96 -20.34 -36.43
N CYS A 47 18.90 -20.33 -35.49
CA CYS A 47 19.91 -19.28 -35.35
C CYS A 47 21.20 -19.67 -36.10
N THR A 48 21.74 -18.77 -36.92
CA THR A 48 23.05 -18.92 -37.57
C THR A 48 24.14 -18.38 -36.65
N THR A 49 25.21 -19.15 -36.45
CA THR A 49 26.45 -18.67 -35.81
C THR A 49 27.50 -18.47 -36.90
N GLU A 50 27.96 -17.23 -37.08
CA GLU A 50 29.10 -16.95 -37.96
C GLU A 50 30.40 -17.04 -37.15
N VAL A 51 31.31 -17.91 -37.59
CA VAL A 51 32.69 -17.99 -37.09
C VAL A 51 33.57 -17.29 -38.12
N VAL A 52 34.11 -16.12 -37.77
CA VAL A 52 35.13 -15.45 -38.59
C VAL A 52 36.51 -15.94 -38.15
N THR A 53 37.10 -16.82 -38.95
CA THR A 53 38.50 -17.26 -38.77
C THR A 53 39.41 -16.28 -39.50
N VAL A 54 40.19 -15.49 -38.76
CA VAL A 54 41.22 -14.60 -39.34
C VAL A 54 42.56 -15.37 -39.37
N TRP A 55 43.17 -15.49 -40.55
CA TRP A 55 44.51 -16.06 -40.72
C TRP A 55 45.54 -14.94 -40.91
N GLY A 56 46.60 -14.93 -40.10
CA GLY A 56 47.74 -14.03 -40.22
C GLY A 56 48.91 -14.48 -39.35
N PRO A 57 50.15 -14.05 -39.65
CA PRO A 57 51.33 -14.46 -38.89
C PRO A 57 51.29 -13.93 -37.44
N PRO A 58 51.78 -14.71 -36.46
CA PRO A 58 51.63 -14.41 -35.04
C PRO A 58 52.43 -13.17 -34.64
N THR A 59 51.77 -12.21 -33.97
CA THR A 59 52.45 -11.10 -33.29
C THR A 59 52.65 -11.46 -31.82
N LEU A 60 53.90 -11.43 -31.35
CA LEU A 60 54.25 -11.77 -29.97
C LEU A 60 54.02 -10.57 -29.04
N ILE A 61 53.15 -10.74 -28.04
CA ILE A 61 53.01 -9.84 -26.89
C ILE A 61 53.57 -10.57 -25.66
N PRO A 62 54.54 -10.00 -24.90
CA PRO A 62 55.09 -10.66 -23.73
C PRO A 62 54.05 -10.78 -22.60
N VAL A 63 53.81 -12.00 -22.13
CA VAL A 63 53.01 -12.29 -20.94
C VAL A 63 53.95 -12.52 -19.76
N ALA A 64 53.84 -11.70 -18.72
CA ALA A 64 54.46 -11.96 -17.43
C ALA A 64 53.57 -12.93 -16.62
N THR A 65 54.19 -14.00 -16.12
CA THR A 65 53.58 -15.16 -15.49
C THR A 65 52.99 -14.86 -14.10
N PRO A 66 51.79 -15.36 -13.77
CA PRO A 66 51.38 -15.58 -12.39
C PRO A 66 51.35 -17.08 -12.04
N THR A 67 51.79 -17.41 -10.82
CA THR A 67 51.63 -18.71 -10.13
C THR A 67 50.73 -18.49 -8.89
N PRO A 68 50.07 -19.50 -8.29
CA PRO A 68 48.62 -19.71 -8.46
C PRO A 68 47.76 -19.75 -7.17
N SER A 69 46.44 -19.57 -7.37
CA SER A 69 45.26 -19.96 -6.55
C SER A 69 45.03 -19.24 -5.20
N THR A 70 43.83 -18.72 -4.86
CA THR A 70 42.50 -19.37 -4.81
C THR A 70 41.35 -18.33 -4.76
N VAL A 71 40.19 -18.72 -5.27
CA VAL A 71 38.89 -18.06 -5.50
C VAL A 71 38.34 -17.18 -4.35
N THR A 72 37.72 -16.02 -4.67
CA THR A 72 36.27 -15.69 -4.47
C THR A 72 35.98 -14.17 -4.59
N SER A 73 35.13 -13.83 -5.57
CA SER A 73 34.20 -12.69 -5.71
C SER A 73 34.68 -11.22 -5.71
N GLU A 74 34.23 -10.51 -6.75
CA GLU A 74 34.58 -9.15 -7.18
C GLU A 74 34.01 -8.03 -6.29
N THR A 75 34.94 -7.23 -5.74
CA THR A 75 35.17 -5.79 -5.94
C THR A 75 34.00 -4.87 -6.36
N VAL A 76 33.63 -3.92 -5.48
CA VAL A 76 33.10 -2.60 -5.84
C VAL A 76 34.24 -1.58 -5.79
N THR A 77 34.37 -0.82 -6.88
CA THR A 77 35.47 0.11 -7.16
C THR A 77 35.50 1.30 -6.18
N THR A 78 36.65 1.47 -5.52
CA THR A 78 37.04 2.67 -4.78
C THR A 78 37.41 3.81 -5.74
N LEU A 79 36.66 4.92 -5.69
CA LEU A 79 37.14 6.22 -6.19
C LEU A 79 37.94 6.91 -5.08
N HIS A 80 39.26 6.88 -5.20
CA HIS A 80 40.15 7.80 -4.51
C HIS A 80 40.19 9.12 -5.30
N SER A 81 39.85 10.24 -4.65
CA SER A 81 40.39 11.53 -5.03
C SER A 81 40.75 12.31 -3.77
N THR A 82 42.05 12.31 -3.49
CA THR A 82 42.73 13.32 -2.68
C THR A 82 42.74 14.63 -3.45
N SER A 83 42.23 15.72 -2.87
CA SER A 83 42.94 17.01 -2.72
C SER A 83 42.00 18.16 -2.35
N THR A 84 42.47 18.92 -1.38
CA THR A 84 42.03 20.24 -0.92
C THR A 84 41.92 21.27 -2.06
N SER A 85 40.81 22.02 -2.09
CA SER A 85 40.81 23.42 -2.56
C SER A 85 39.68 24.20 -1.89
N THR A 86 40.08 25.13 -1.03
CA THR A 86 39.27 26.18 -0.44
C THR A 86 38.92 27.21 -1.52
N VAL A 87 37.63 27.49 -1.72
CA VAL A 87 37.19 28.70 -2.44
C VAL A 87 36.25 29.48 -1.53
N THR A 88 36.73 30.64 -1.10
CA THR A 88 36.01 31.67 -0.37
C THR A 88 34.97 32.31 -1.28
N ILE A 89 33.69 32.26 -0.92
CA ILE A 89 32.65 33.11 -1.54
C ILE A 89 32.22 34.14 -0.51
N VAL A 90 32.48 35.41 -0.81
CA VAL A 90 31.91 36.56 -0.10
C VAL A 90 30.69 37.01 -0.89
N ALA A 91 29.53 37.08 -0.24
CA ALA A 91 28.37 37.83 -0.74
C ALA A 91 27.61 38.50 0.42
N THR A 92 27.50 39.83 0.33
CA THR A 92 26.86 40.78 1.25
C THR A 92 25.34 40.87 0.96
N PRO A 93 24.49 41.44 1.83
CA PRO A 93 23.09 41.06 1.99
C PRO A 93 22.14 41.78 1.02
N SER A 94 21.06 41.08 0.62
CA SER A 94 19.84 41.72 0.11
C SER A 94 18.61 40.83 0.34
N THR A 95 17.64 41.37 1.08
CA THR A 95 16.23 40.93 1.15
C THR A 95 15.39 41.77 0.18
N PRO A 96 14.12 41.43 -0.13
CA PRO A 96 13.52 40.12 -0.43
C PRO A 96 12.64 40.16 -1.72
N ALA A 97 12.45 39.03 -2.40
CA ALA A 97 11.29 38.84 -3.30
C ALA A 97 10.94 37.35 -3.45
N ALA A 98 9.63 37.09 -3.48
CA ALA A 98 8.95 35.82 -3.32
C ALA A 98 9.19 34.79 -4.43
N SER A 99 9.22 33.50 -4.06
CA SER A 99 8.27 32.45 -4.52
C SER A 99 8.72 31.09 -3.95
N SER A 100 7.91 30.47 -3.10
CA SER A 100 8.16 29.11 -2.59
C SER A 100 6.89 28.28 -2.62
N SER A 101 6.93 27.16 -3.37
CA SER A 101 5.97 26.06 -3.27
C SER A 101 5.84 25.57 -1.82
N PRO A 102 4.67 25.11 -1.37
CA PRO A 102 4.54 24.53 -0.04
C PRO A 102 5.22 23.16 -0.02
N ALA A 103 6.23 22.99 0.84
CA ALA A 103 6.71 21.68 1.25
C ALA A 103 5.66 21.02 2.15
N THR A 104 5.37 19.75 1.92
CA THR A 104 4.52 18.91 2.77
C THR A 104 5.09 18.89 4.20
N PRO A 105 4.31 19.15 5.26
CA PRO A 105 4.82 19.12 6.61
C PRO A 105 5.17 17.68 7.00
N GLN A 106 6.46 17.36 6.97
CA GLN A 106 7.00 16.15 7.58
C GLN A 106 6.65 16.20 9.07
N VAL A 107 6.01 15.14 9.59
CA VAL A 107 5.79 15.00 11.03
C VAL A 107 7.17 15.06 11.69
N PRO A 108 7.47 16.06 12.54
CA PRO A 108 8.78 16.15 13.17
C PRO A 108 8.88 15.01 14.18
N LEU A 109 9.75 14.04 13.94
CA LEU A 109 10.07 12.98 14.90
C LEU A 109 11.16 13.51 15.87
N PRO A 110 11.22 13.02 17.12
CA PRO A 110 12.24 13.42 18.09
C PRO A 110 13.59 12.78 17.73
N THR A 111 14.20 13.24 16.66
CA THR A 111 15.55 12.86 16.25
C THR A 111 16.54 13.88 16.82
N PRO A 112 17.70 13.47 17.38
CA PRO A 112 18.70 14.42 17.85
C PRO A 112 19.07 15.41 16.74
N ALA A 113 18.79 16.70 16.95
CA ALA A 113 19.13 17.73 15.99
C ALA A 113 20.64 17.95 16.00
N ILE A 114 21.31 17.62 14.89
CA ILE A 114 22.74 17.90 14.70
C ILE A 114 22.86 19.34 14.22
N THR A 115 23.36 20.24 15.07
CA THR A 115 23.61 21.63 14.69
C THR A 115 25.11 21.85 14.52
N ASN A 116 25.52 22.16 13.30
CA ASN A 116 26.90 22.57 13.00
C ASN A 116 27.00 24.08 13.17
N PHE A 117 27.86 24.54 14.09
CA PHE A 117 28.11 25.95 14.31
C PHE A 117 29.32 26.42 13.49
N PRO A 118 29.13 27.30 12.49
CA PRO A 118 30.21 27.69 11.58
C PRO A 118 31.22 28.68 12.19
N SER A 119 30.94 29.24 13.37
CA SER A 119 31.80 30.24 14.04
C SER A 119 31.78 30.09 15.55
N THR A 120 32.82 30.57 16.23
CA THR A 120 32.85 30.64 17.70
C THR A 120 31.87 31.70 18.21
N GLY A 121 31.17 31.42 19.32
CA GLY A 121 30.12 32.30 19.83
C GLY A 121 29.20 31.63 20.84
N VAL A 122 28.29 32.41 21.40
CA VAL A 122 27.22 31.92 22.29
C VAL A 122 25.93 31.81 21.46
N TYR A 123 25.40 30.60 21.35
CA TYR A 123 24.20 30.31 20.57
C TYR A 123 23.05 29.89 21.49
N THR A 124 21.84 30.35 21.19
CA THR A 124 20.62 29.94 21.90
C THR A 124 19.83 29.01 21.00
N ILE A 125 19.58 27.79 21.47
CA ILE A 125 18.75 26.78 20.79
C ILE A 125 17.34 26.87 21.41
N PRO A 126 16.30 27.18 20.62
CA PRO A 126 14.95 27.37 21.13
C PRO A 126 14.32 26.06 21.60
N ALA A 127 13.39 26.15 22.56
CA ALA A 127 12.66 24.99 23.05
C ALA A 127 11.73 24.41 21.97
N THR A 128 11.68 23.09 21.84
CA THR A 128 10.82 22.37 20.87
C THR A 128 10.10 21.21 21.55
N THR A 129 8.82 21.01 21.24
CA THR A 129 8.00 19.90 21.78
C THR A 129 7.46 19.05 20.62
N VAL A 130 7.62 17.73 20.74
CA VAL A 130 7.16 16.75 19.75
C VAL A 130 6.32 15.68 20.44
N THR A 131 5.15 15.35 19.88
CA THR A 131 4.29 14.27 20.38
C THR A 131 4.31 13.10 19.40
N VAL A 132 4.62 11.90 19.90
CA VAL A 132 4.65 10.65 19.15
C VAL A 132 3.48 9.78 19.61
N PHE A 133 2.65 9.32 18.67
CA PHE A 133 1.44 8.55 18.96
C PHE A 133 1.66 7.02 18.87
N ASP A 134 2.61 6.59 18.04
CA ASP A 134 2.91 5.18 17.78
C ASP A 134 4.39 4.86 17.96
N THR A 135 4.69 3.65 18.44
CA THR A 135 6.07 3.17 18.56
C THR A 135 6.74 3.16 17.17
N THR A 136 7.82 3.91 17.02
CA THR A 136 8.51 4.05 15.72
C THR A 136 10.00 3.78 15.88
N THR A 137 10.59 3.04 14.93
CA THR A 137 12.06 2.89 14.84
C THR A 137 12.64 4.00 13.98
N VAL A 138 13.57 4.77 14.54
CA VAL A 138 14.27 5.88 13.87
C VAL A 138 15.77 5.65 13.85
N CYS A 139 16.49 6.42 13.04
CA CYS A 139 17.94 6.48 13.09
C CYS A 139 18.39 7.27 14.32
N GLY A 140 18.87 6.58 15.36
CA GLY A 140 19.70 7.16 16.40
C GLY A 140 21.14 7.35 15.91
N ALA A 141 21.95 8.10 16.67
CA ALA A 141 23.38 8.27 16.41
C ALA A 141 24.19 7.68 17.57
N THR A 142 25.19 6.87 17.25
CA THR A 142 26.11 6.27 18.24
C THR A 142 27.55 6.60 17.86
N THR A 143 28.38 6.85 18.86
CA THR A 143 29.81 7.17 18.68
C THR A 143 30.67 6.05 19.24
N THR A 144 31.72 5.66 18.51
CA THR A 144 32.75 4.74 19.00
C THR A 144 34.14 5.26 18.64
N GLU A 145 35.11 5.10 19.53
CA GLU A 145 36.51 5.37 19.23
C GLU A 145 37.13 4.15 18.55
N LEU A 146 37.77 4.36 17.39
CA LEU A 146 38.46 3.32 16.64
C LEU A 146 39.96 3.66 16.60
N PRO A 147 40.84 2.82 17.18
CA PRO A 147 42.29 2.93 16.99
C PRO A 147 42.71 2.77 15.53
N ALA A 148 43.98 3.06 15.22
CA ALA A 148 44.51 2.82 13.87
C ALA A 148 44.42 1.33 13.50
N GLY A 149 43.73 1.02 12.40
CA GLY A 149 43.48 -0.37 11.99
C GLY A 149 42.13 -0.57 11.33
N THR A 150 41.81 -1.83 11.03
CA THR A 150 40.52 -2.24 10.48
C THR A 150 39.61 -2.70 11.60
N HIS A 151 38.43 -2.09 11.69
CA HIS A 151 37.46 -2.32 12.76
C HIS A 151 36.07 -2.55 12.17
N THR A 152 35.29 -3.41 12.84
CA THR A 152 33.88 -3.65 12.52
C THR A 152 33.03 -3.14 13.67
N TYR A 153 32.05 -2.29 13.36
CA TYR A 153 31.20 -1.58 14.32
C TYR A 153 29.79 -1.38 13.74
N GLY A 154 28.82 -1.12 14.60
CA GLY A 154 27.41 -1.03 14.21
C GLY A 154 26.77 -2.37 13.86
N GLY A 155 25.63 -2.32 13.18
CA GLY A 155 24.75 -3.45 12.97
C GLY A 155 23.81 -3.72 14.14
N VAL A 156 22.93 -4.71 13.98
CA VAL A 156 21.97 -5.13 15.01
C VAL A 156 22.43 -6.45 15.60
N THR A 157 22.68 -6.47 16.91
CA THR A 157 23.01 -7.70 17.62
C THR A 157 21.72 -8.43 18.01
N THR A 158 21.58 -9.68 17.59
CA THR A 158 20.47 -10.55 17.98
C THR A 158 21.01 -11.86 18.56
N VAL A 159 20.34 -12.36 19.59
CA VAL A 159 20.63 -13.67 20.19
C VAL A 159 19.59 -14.65 19.69
N VAL A 160 20.05 -15.77 19.17
CA VAL A 160 19.21 -16.82 18.61
C VAL A 160 19.44 -18.11 19.38
N GLU A 161 18.38 -18.71 19.92
CA GLU A 161 18.46 -19.92 20.75
C GLU A 161 18.33 -21.21 19.94
N THR A 162 17.74 -21.16 18.75
CA THR A 162 17.58 -22.28 17.82
C THR A 162 17.71 -21.80 16.38
N ALA A 163 18.11 -22.67 15.45
CA ALA A 163 18.29 -22.29 14.05
C ALA A 163 17.03 -21.61 13.49
N THR A 164 17.15 -20.36 13.04
CA THR A 164 16.00 -19.56 12.62
C THR A 164 16.39 -18.51 11.58
N THR A 165 15.41 -17.86 10.98
CA THR A 165 15.61 -16.69 10.12
C THR A 165 15.08 -15.46 10.84
N VAL A 166 15.92 -14.44 11.00
CA VAL A 166 15.58 -13.21 11.70
C VAL A 166 15.44 -12.07 10.69
N VAL A 167 14.36 -11.31 10.79
CA VAL A 167 14.16 -10.05 10.04
C VAL A 167 14.45 -8.91 11.00
N CYS A 168 15.47 -8.10 10.69
CA CYS A 168 15.91 -7.00 11.55
C CYS A 168 15.93 -5.66 10.80
N PRO A 169 15.35 -4.59 11.37
CA PRO A 169 15.61 -3.24 10.91
C PRO A 169 17.02 -2.83 11.31
N TYR A 170 17.85 -2.43 10.36
CA TYR A 170 19.19 -1.88 10.60
C TYR A 170 19.27 -0.45 10.06
N ALA A 171 20.05 0.40 10.73
CA ALA A 171 20.27 1.76 10.29
C ALA A 171 21.52 1.83 9.42
N THR A 172 21.44 2.53 8.29
CA THR A 172 22.56 2.74 7.38
C THR A 172 22.51 4.14 6.79
N VAL A 173 23.59 4.56 6.14
CA VAL A 173 23.62 5.82 5.39
C VAL A 173 23.42 5.56 3.90
N GLU A 174 22.57 6.36 3.26
CA GLU A 174 22.41 6.40 1.81
C GLU A 174 22.92 7.73 1.26
N PRO A 175 23.91 7.70 0.35
CA PRO A 175 24.33 8.90 -0.36
C PRO A 175 23.33 9.24 -1.47
N SER A 176 22.86 10.49 -1.50
CA SER A 176 22.11 11.07 -2.61
C SER A 176 22.74 12.41 -3.00
N GLY A 177 23.50 12.42 -4.09
CA GLY A 177 24.30 13.57 -4.51
C GLY A 177 25.38 13.92 -3.47
N THR A 178 25.38 15.16 -2.95
CA THR A 178 26.29 15.63 -1.88
C THR A 178 25.73 15.42 -0.47
N THR A 179 24.52 14.87 -0.34
CA THR A 179 23.84 14.71 0.94
C THR A 179 23.87 13.25 1.38
N VAL A 180 24.30 13.02 2.62
CA VAL A 180 24.29 11.70 3.26
C VAL A 180 23.10 11.65 4.21
N THR A 181 22.14 10.76 3.96
CA THR A 181 20.94 10.62 4.81
C THR A 181 20.98 9.28 5.52
N SER A 182 20.72 9.27 6.84
CA SER A 182 20.57 8.04 7.60
C SER A 182 19.16 7.46 7.39
N VAL A 183 19.07 6.21 6.97
CA VAL A 183 17.81 5.50 6.70
C VAL A 183 17.73 4.18 7.47
N ILE A 184 16.52 3.78 7.87
CA ILE A 184 16.26 2.44 8.39
C ILE A 184 15.89 1.53 7.22
N LYS A 185 16.62 0.43 7.07
CA LYS A 185 16.31 -0.65 6.11
C LYS A 185 16.04 -1.94 6.85
N THR A 186 15.29 -2.84 6.25
CA THR A 186 15.06 -4.19 6.79
C THR A 186 15.90 -5.21 6.03
N THR A 187 16.59 -6.09 6.75
CA THR A 187 17.30 -7.22 6.14
C THR A 187 16.88 -8.54 6.80
N THR A 188 16.93 -9.62 6.03
CA THR A 188 16.64 -10.97 6.48
C THR A 188 17.94 -11.75 6.60
N TYR A 189 18.21 -12.33 7.76
CA TYR A 189 19.43 -13.07 8.03
C TYR A 189 19.12 -14.48 8.56
N VAL A 190 19.74 -15.50 7.97
CA VAL A 190 19.59 -16.89 8.40
C VAL A 190 20.63 -17.20 9.48
N CYS A 191 20.17 -17.54 10.66
CA CYS A 191 20.98 -17.95 11.82
C CYS A 191 20.97 -19.48 11.90
N PRO A 192 21.95 -20.20 11.32
CA PRO A 192 21.91 -21.66 11.18
C PRO A 192 22.13 -22.41 12.50
N THR A 193 22.68 -21.76 13.51
CA THR A 193 22.94 -22.35 14.84
C THR A 193 22.58 -21.38 15.96
N PRO A 194 22.33 -21.87 17.19
CA PRO A 194 22.22 -21.00 18.34
C PRO A 194 23.49 -20.15 18.52
N GLY A 195 23.33 -18.86 18.83
CA GLY A 195 24.45 -17.93 18.98
C GLY A 195 24.04 -16.47 18.89
N THR A 196 25.01 -15.60 19.11
CA THR A 196 24.86 -14.15 18.95
C THR A 196 25.33 -13.75 17.56
N TYR A 197 24.48 -13.07 16.81
CA TYR A 197 24.75 -12.60 15.46
C TYR A 197 24.73 -11.07 15.42
N THR A 198 25.67 -10.47 14.70
CA THR A 198 25.64 -9.04 14.35
C THR A 198 25.23 -8.91 12.89
N ILE A 199 24.04 -8.38 12.65
CA ILE A 199 23.43 -8.27 11.33
C ILE A 199 23.76 -6.90 10.73
N ALA A 200 24.25 -6.90 9.49
CA ALA A 200 24.66 -5.71 8.73
C ALA A 200 25.65 -4.78 9.47
N PRO A 201 26.78 -5.29 10.00
CA PRO A 201 27.80 -4.43 10.58
C PRO A 201 28.56 -3.65 9.51
N THR A 202 29.17 -2.54 9.91
CA THR A 202 30.03 -1.72 9.05
C THR A 202 31.48 -2.00 9.38
N THR A 203 32.30 -2.31 8.36
CA THR A 203 33.75 -2.45 8.49
C THR A 203 34.44 -1.23 7.89
N THR A 204 35.33 -0.59 8.65
CA THR A 204 36.15 0.53 8.16
C THR A 204 37.61 0.37 8.55
N THR A 205 38.51 1.02 7.82
CA THR A 205 39.92 1.13 8.17
C THR A 205 40.25 2.59 8.46
N VAL A 206 40.69 2.89 9.67
CA VAL A 206 41.13 4.24 10.05
C VAL A 206 42.66 4.29 10.17
N PRO A 207 43.33 5.30 9.59
CA PRO A 207 44.79 5.39 9.60
C PRO A 207 45.36 5.85 10.95
N THR A 208 44.54 6.50 11.78
CA THR A 208 44.87 7.02 13.12
C THR A 208 43.65 6.90 14.04
N SER A 209 43.84 6.96 15.37
CA SER A 209 42.71 6.89 16.31
C SER A 209 41.66 7.96 15.99
N THR A 210 40.43 7.52 15.71
CA THR A 210 39.35 8.39 15.21
C THR A 210 38.03 8.02 15.90
N VAL A 211 37.28 9.02 16.35
CA VAL A 211 35.91 8.83 16.84
C VAL A 211 34.98 8.80 15.62
N VAL A 212 34.27 7.68 15.44
CA VAL A 212 33.31 7.50 14.35
C VAL A 212 31.89 7.60 14.89
N VAL A 213 31.07 8.39 14.20
CA VAL A 213 29.62 8.49 14.43
C VAL A 213 28.91 7.66 13.38
N TYR A 214 28.03 6.76 13.79
CA TYR A 214 27.27 5.90 12.88
C TYR A 214 25.81 5.77 13.33
N PRO A 215 24.88 5.56 12.39
CA PRO A 215 23.48 5.46 12.74
C PRO A 215 23.19 4.10 13.38
N THR A 216 22.31 4.07 14.37
CA THR A 216 21.81 2.86 15.02
C THR A 216 20.29 2.92 15.12
N PRO A 217 19.56 1.79 14.98
CA PRO A 217 18.12 1.79 15.20
C PRO A 217 17.80 2.19 16.65
N ALA A 218 16.98 3.22 16.82
CA ALA A 218 16.45 3.64 18.11
C ALA A 218 14.93 3.49 18.09
N VAL A 219 14.37 2.85 19.11
CA VAL A 219 12.92 2.71 19.27
C VAL A 219 12.41 3.89 20.08
N ILE A 220 11.53 4.69 19.49
CA ILE A 220 10.82 5.78 20.15
C ILE A 220 9.46 5.26 20.56
N THR A 221 9.15 5.37 21.86
CA THR A 221 7.87 4.95 22.41
C THR A 221 6.85 6.11 22.37
N PRO A 222 5.54 5.83 22.41
CA PRO A 222 4.53 6.88 22.41
C PRO A 222 4.66 7.83 23.61
N GLY A 223 4.58 9.14 23.36
CA GLY A 223 4.58 10.17 24.39
C GLY A 223 5.10 11.51 23.92
N THR A 224 5.21 12.46 24.85
CA THR A 224 5.67 13.83 24.55
C THR A 224 7.14 14.01 24.90
N TYR A 225 7.91 14.46 23.93
CA TYR A 225 9.35 14.74 24.03
C TYR A 225 9.58 16.24 23.99
N THR A 226 10.27 16.78 24.99
CA THR A 226 10.59 18.21 25.07
C THR A 226 12.10 18.42 24.96
N GLN A 227 12.49 19.35 24.11
CA GLN A 227 13.83 19.92 24.08
C GLN A 227 13.75 21.28 24.80
N PRO A 228 14.35 21.45 25.99
CA PRO A 228 14.36 22.74 26.66
C PRO A 228 15.27 23.73 25.92
N GLU A 229 15.04 25.03 26.11
CA GLU A 229 15.93 26.06 25.60
C GLU A 229 17.33 25.89 26.20
N GLN A 230 18.37 25.91 25.37
CA GLN A 230 19.76 25.76 25.81
C GLN A 230 20.67 26.82 25.21
N THR A 231 21.57 27.35 26.04
CA THR A 231 22.64 28.26 25.63
C THR A 231 23.95 27.49 25.52
N VAL A 232 24.55 27.46 24.33
CA VAL A 232 25.79 26.73 24.03
C VAL A 232 26.91 27.71 23.70
N THR A 233 28.02 27.62 24.42
CA THR A 233 29.24 28.40 24.14
C THR A 233 30.21 27.56 23.33
N VAL A 234 30.38 27.91 22.04
CA VAL A 234 31.23 27.18 21.10
C VAL A 234 32.61 27.85 21.04
N THR A 235 33.65 27.11 21.43
CA THR A 235 35.04 27.62 21.52
C THR A 235 35.98 27.11 20.42
N ARG A 236 35.52 26.23 19.50
CA ARG A 236 36.29 25.70 18.36
C ARG A 236 35.42 25.49 17.11
N THR A 237 35.99 25.67 15.91
CA THR A 237 35.31 25.70 14.59
C THR A 237 34.99 24.33 13.97
N ASP A 238 35.01 23.26 14.77
CA ASP A 238 34.80 21.87 14.36
C ASP A 238 33.94 21.09 15.38
N TYR A 239 33.25 21.80 16.28
CA TYR A 239 32.47 21.20 17.36
C TYR A 239 31.05 20.85 16.89
N THR A 240 30.77 19.55 16.79
CA THR A 240 29.41 19.04 16.56
C THR A 240 28.68 18.98 17.90
N TYR A 241 27.65 19.80 18.06
CA TYR A 241 26.79 19.75 19.24
C TYR A 241 25.55 18.90 18.95
N VAL A 242 25.40 17.82 19.70
CA VAL A 242 24.20 16.97 19.66
C VAL A 242 23.34 17.36 20.85
N CYS A 243 22.21 18.03 20.60
CA CYS A 243 21.28 18.38 21.66
C CYS A 243 20.26 17.25 21.86
N PRO A 244 20.27 16.54 23.00
CA PRO A 244 19.30 15.49 23.26
C PRO A 244 17.92 16.08 23.62
N PHE A 245 16.84 15.47 23.14
CA PHE A 245 15.52 15.64 23.78
C PHE A 245 15.61 15.13 25.24
N THR A 246 14.94 15.80 26.18
CA THR A 246 14.84 15.28 27.56
C THR A 246 14.08 13.96 27.56
N GLY A 247 14.72 12.90 28.07
CA GLY A 247 14.12 11.56 28.17
C GLY A 247 14.70 10.49 27.24
N GLN A 248 15.59 10.80 26.27
CA GLN A 248 16.36 9.82 25.46
C GLN A 248 15.69 8.43 25.28
N ASN A 249 14.83 8.31 24.26
CA ASN A 249 13.98 7.14 23.94
C ASN A 249 12.77 6.91 24.86
N GLU A 250 12.70 7.54 26.02
CA GLU A 250 11.55 7.52 26.92
C GLU A 250 10.86 8.90 26.99
N PRO A 251 9.52 8.94 27.06
CA PRO A 251 8.78 10.20 27.03
C PRO A 251 8.89 10.95 28.36
N THR A 252 8.92 12.28 28.30
CA THR A 252 8.93 13.14 29.50
C THR A 252 7.58 13.10 30.23
N SER A 253 6.50 12.73 29.53
CA SER A 253 5.16 12.51 30.09
C SER A 253 4.31 11.61 29.18
N ALA A 254 3.40 10.83 29.79
CA ALA A 254 2.39 10.07 29.07
C ALA A 254 1.42 11.02 28.33
N PRO A 255 0.88 10.65 27.16
CA PRO A 255 -0.12 11.45 26.47
C PRO A 255 -1.32 11.72 27.39
N ALA A 256 -1.67 12.99 27.59
CA ALA A 256 -2.85 13.33 28.35
C ALA A 256 -4.09 12.85 27.58
N ALA A 257 -4.88 11.96 28.19
CA ALA A 257 -6.18 11.56 27.66
C ALA A 257 -7.07 12.82 27.53
N PRO A 258 -7.85 12.95 26.44
CA PRO A 258 -8.78 14.07 26.28
C PRO A 258 -9.78 14.06 27.45
N SER A 259 -9.85 15.18 28.15
CA SER A 259 -10.73 15.37 29.30
C SER A 259 -12.19 15.39 28.82
N THR A 260 -12.93 14.33 29.14
CA THR A 260 -14.39 14.30 28.96
C THR A 260 -15.04 15.03 30.13
N SER A 261 -15.75 16.11 29.80
CA SER A 261 -16.57 16.86 30.75
C SER A 261 -17.73 15.98 31.23
N ALA A 262 -17.83 15.78 32.54
CA ALA A 262 -18.83 14.92 33.17
C ALA A 262 -20.25 15.49 33.02
N VAL A 263 -21.18 14.67 32.54
CA VAL A 263 -22.64 14.93 32.56
C VAL A 263 -23.25 14.26 33.81
N PRO A 264 -24.18 14.91 34.54
CA PRO A 264 -24.70 14.36 35.79
C PRO A 264 -25.59 13.14 35.58
N ALA A 265 -25.46 12.17 36.49
CA ALA A 265 -26.22 10.94 36.56
C ALA A 265 -27.71 11.17 36.82
N THR A 266 -28.56 10.55 36.01
CA THR A 266 -29.99 10.35 36.31
C THR A 266 -30.27 8.93 36.77
N THR A 267 -31.04 8.88 37.84
CA THR A 267 -31.40 7.78 38.74
C THR A 267 -32.06 6.59 38.04
N ALA A 268 -31.61 5.38 38.43
CA ALA A 268 -32.18 4.10 38.03
C ALA A 268 -33.58 3.84 38.64
N VAL A 269 -34.40 3.08 37.92
CA VAL A 269 -35.67 2.48 38.39
C VAL A 269 -35.52 0.95 38.27
N PRO A 270 -35.98 0.14 39.24
CA PRO A 270 -35.53 -1.25 39.38
C PRO A 270 -36.27 -2.25 38.48
N ALA A 271 -35.52 -3.28 38.10
CA ALA A 271 -35.94 -4.44 37.35
C ALA A 271 -36.94 -5.32 38.12
N THR A 272 -37.91 -5.89 37.39
CA THR A 272 -38.73 -7.00 37.87
C THR A 272 -38.29 -8.27 37.17
N THR A 273 -37.93 -9.27 37.95
CA THR A 273 -37.49 -10.60 37.55
C THR A 273 -38.70 -11.48 37.20
N THR A 274 -38.58 -12.26 36.14
CA THR A 274 -39.32 -13.53 36.01
C THR A 274 -38.43 -14.51 35.29
N ALA A 275 -38.33 -15.71 35.84
CA ALA A 275 -37.30 -16.68 35.52
C ALA A 275 -37.91 -17.99 34.97
N VAL A 276 -37.07 -18.71 34.21
CA VAL A 276 -37.02 -20.18 33.98
C VAL A 276 -37.98 -20.74 32.90
N PRO A 277 -37.66 -21.84 32.14
CA PRO A 277 -36.45 -22.68 32.10
C PRO A 277 -35.76 -22.87 30.74
N SER A 278 -34.49 -23.27 30.85
CA SER A 278 -33.67 -23.97 29.86
C SER A 278 -34.21 -25.37 29.52
N THR A 279 -34.14 -25.76 28.25
CA THR A 279 -34.05 -27.16 27.83
C THR A 279 -33.00 -27.29 26.73
N SER A 280 -31.99 -28.12 26.99
CA SER A 280 -31.08 -28.69 26.02
C SER A 280 -31.71 -29.95 25.43
N VAL A 281 -31.41 -30.28 24.16
CA VAL A 281 -31.00 -31.61 23.65
C VAL A 281 -30.81 -31.58 22.12
N ALA A 282 -29.56 -31.84 21.72
CA ALA A 282 -29.04 -32.64 20.59
C ALA A 282 -29.43 -32.39 19.11
N ALA A 283 -28.39 -32.11 18.30
CA ALA A 283 -28.18 -32.61 16.93
C ALA A 283 -27.86 -34.14 16.95
N PRO A 284 -27.82 -34.92 15.84
CA PRO A 284 -27.66 -34.51 14.44
C PRO A 284 -28.52 -35.30 13.40
N SER A 285 -28.53 -34.86 12.14
CA SER A 285 -28.19 -35.69 10.96
C SER A 285 -28.40 -34.95 9.63
N SER A 286 -27.49 -35.24 8.71
CA SER A 286 -27.33 -34.77 7.33
C SER A 286 -28.47 -35.11 6.39
N SER A 287 -28.90 -34.14 5.58
CA SER A 287 -29.42 -34.39 4.23
C SER A 287 -29.26 -33.15 3.36
N SER A 288 -28.60 -33.36 2.21
CA SER A 288 -28.47 -32.43 1.10
C SER A 288 -29.83 -32.00 0.55
N THR A 289 -30.07 -30.69 0.43
CA THR A 289 -31.18 -30.14 -0.36
C THR A 289 -30.68 -28.99 -1.22
N ALA A 290 -31.12 -29.03 -2.48
CA ALA A 290 -30.75 -28.20 -3.61
C ALA A 290 -30.90 -26.68 -3.37
N PRO A 291 -30.30 -25.82 -4.23
CA PRO A 291 -30.31 -24.37 -4.03
C PRO A 291 -31.74 -23.83 -4.07
N ALA A 292 -32.06 -22.98 -3.10
CA ALA A 292 -33.28 -22.19 -3.11
C ALA A 292 -33.29 -21.29 -4.36
N SER A 293 -34.38 -21.35 -5.13
CA SER A 293 -34.61 -20.46 -6.27
C SER A 293 -34.70 -19.01 -5.78
N THR A 294 -33.64 -18.24 -5.97
CA THR A 294 -33.59 -16.80 -5.72
C THR A 294 -34.38 -16.08 -6.81
N GLY A 295 -35.26 -15.15 -6.43
CA GLY A 295 -35.96 -14.30 -7.39
C GLY A 295 -34.97 -13.42 -8.17
N ALA A 296 -35.27 -13.16 -9.45
CA ALA A 296 -34.42 -12.36 -10.32
C ALA A 296 -34.17 -10.96 -9.75
N VAL A 297 -32.90 -10.62 -9.55
CA VAL A 297 -32.45 -9.27 -9.17
C VAL A 297 -32.16 -8.49 -10.46
N SER A 298 -32.75 -7.30 -10.63
CA SER A 298 -32.53 -6.45 -11.80
C SER A 298 -32.06 -5.05 -11.39
N GLY A 299 -31.13 -4.46 -12.13
CA GLY A 299 -30.67 -3.07 -11.92
C GLY A 299 -29.19 -2.92 -11.56
N GLN A 300 -28.36 -3.92 -11.86
CA GLN A 300 -26.94 -3.94 -11.56
C GLN A 300 -26.11 -3.22 -12.61
N MET A 301 -25.10 -2.47 -12.18
CA MET A 301 -24.20 -1.79 -13.10
C MET A 301 -23.20 -2.76 -13.73
N GLY A 302 -22.31 -3.35 -12.93
CA GLY A 302 -21.20 -4.13 -13.46
C GLY A 302 -20.84 -5.36 -12.65
N MET A 303 -20.02 -6.21 -13.24
CA MET A 303 -19.44 -7.39 -12.63
C MET A 303 -17.93 -7.39 -12.88
N THR A 304 -17.13 -7.73 -11.87
CA THR A 304 -15.69 -7.95 -12.06
C THR A 304 -15.46 -9.29 -12.75
N TYR A 305 -14.51 -9.31 -13.67
CA TYR A 305 -14.16 -10.49 -14.44
C TYR A 305 -12.65 -10.65 -14.53
N THR A 306 -12.19 -11.85 -14.21
CA THR A 306 -10.80 -12.27 -14.32
C THR A 306 -10.66 -13.29 -15.45
N PRO A 307 -9.75 -13.08 -16.42
CA PRO A 307 -9.53 -14.02 -17.53
C PRO A 307 -8.66 -15.21 -17.13
N TYR A 308 -8.74 -15.65 -15.87
CA TYR A 308 -7.91 -16.71 -15.29
C TYR A 308 -8.70 -18.01 -15.11
N THR A 309 -8.06 -19.14 -15.36
CA THR A 309 -8.59 -20.45 -14.96
C THR A 309 -8.52 -20.60 -13.44
N LYS A 310 -9.11 -21.67 -12.91
CA LYS A 310 -8.99 -22.01 -11.48
C LYS A 310 -7.53 -22.18 -11.02
N GLY A 311 -6.63 -22.54 -11.94
CA GLY A 311 -5.19 -22.68 -11.68
C GLY A 311 -4.40 -21.37 -11.77
N GLY A 312 -5.01 -20.28 -12.26
CA GLY A 312 -4.36 -18.99 -12.47
C GLY A 312 -3.80 -18.77 -13.88
N ASP A 313 -3.91 -19.76 -14.77
CA ASP A 313 -3.50 -19.61 -16.17
C ASP A 313 -4.47 -18.72 -16.96
N CYS A 314 -3.99 -18.07 -18.02
CA CYS A 314 -4.86 -17.33 -18.93
C CYS A 314 -5.86 -18.25 -19.63
N LYS A 315 -7.14 -17.86 -19.63
CA LYS A 315 -8.20 -18.53 -20.38
C LYS A 315 -8.01 -18.34 -21.89
N ASP A 316 -8.53 -19.30 -22.66
CA ASP A 316 -8.63 -19.18 -24.10
C ASP A 316 -9.70 -18.14 -24.50
N LYS A 317 -9.59 -17.64 -25.74
CA LYS A 317 -10.49 -16.62 -26.27
C LYS A 317 -11.96 -17.04 -26.25
N SER A 318 -12.28 -18.30 -26.59
CA SER A 318 -13.67 -18.74 -26.74
C SER A 318 -14.39 -18.78 -25.39
N SER A 319 -13.70 -19.22 -24.34
CA SER A 319 -14.19 -19.16 -22.96
C SER A 319 -14.48 -17.71 -22.56
N VAL A 320 -13.53 -16.80 -22.74
CA VAL A 320 -13.69 -15.37 -22.40
C VAL A 320 -14.87 -14.74 -23.14
N LEU A 321 -14.99 -14.97 -24.45
CA LEU A 321 -16.10 -14.42 -25.24
C LEU A 321 -17.46 -14.88 -24.70
N SER A 322 -17.61 -16.18 -24.41
CA SER A 322 -18.88 -16.74 -23.94
C SER A 322 -19.25 -16.27 -22.54
N GLU A 323 -18.28 -16.20 -21.63
CA GLU A 323 -18.50 -15.83 -20.23
C GLU A 323 -18.81 -14.34 -20.08
N VAL A 324 -18.09 -13.47 -20.79
CA VAL A 324 -18.38 -12.03 -20.77
C VAL A 324 -19.72 -11.74 -21.45
N ALA A 325 -20.08 -12.47 -22.51
CA ALA A 325 -21.41 -12.31 -23.13
C ALA A 325 -22.56 -12.69 -22.18
N ASN A 326 -22.34 -13.68 -21.30
CA ASN A 326 -23.33 -14.09 -20.31
C ASN A 326 -23.75 -12.94 -19.37
N LEU A 327 -22.84 -12.01 -19.06
CA LEU A 327 -23.12 -10.85 -18.22
C LEU A 327 -24.34 -10.05 -18.70
N LYS A 328 -24.47 -9.88 -20.03
CA LYS A 328 -25.60 -9.15 -20.60
C LYS A 328 -26.93 -9.84 -20.32
N SER A 329 -26.94 -11.17 -20.41
CA SER A 329 -28.13 -11.98 -20.12
C SER A 329 -28.54 -11.89 -18.64
N LYS A 330 -27.57 -11.62 -17.75
CA LYS A 330 -27.75 -11.40 -16.31
C LYS A 330 -28.08 -9.96 -15.92
N GLY A 331 -28.38 -9.10 -16.90
CA GLY A 331 -28.81 -7.72 -16.66
C GLY A 331 -27.68 -6.71 -16.42
N PHE A 332 -26.41 -7.12 -16.50
CA PHE A 332 -25.28 -6.20 -16.35
C PHE A 332 -25.11 -5.33 -17.59
N THR A 333 -24.58 -4.12 -17.35
CA THR A 333 -24.25 -3.16 -18.40
C THR A 333 -22.75 -2.99 -18.60
N HIS A 334 -21.96 -3.35 -17.58
CA HIS A 334 -20.51 -3.16 -17.57
C HIS A 334 -19.77 -4.45 -17.16
N VAL A 335 -18.59 -4.65 -17.74
CA VAL A 335 -17.58 -5.59 -17.24
C VAL A 335 -16.39 -4.80 -16.69
N ARG A 336 -15.93 -5.13 -15.48
CA ARG A 336 -14.73 -4.55 -14.89
C ARG A 336 -13.56 -5.53 -14.97
N VAL A 337 -12.42 -5.05 -15.45
CA VAL A 337 -11.16 -5.78 -15.55
C VAL A 337 -10.05 -5.01 -14.82
N TYR A 338 -9.05 -5.71 -14.30
CA TYR A 338 -8.06 -5.13 -13.38
C TYR A 338 -6.79 -4.60 -14.04
N SER A 339 -6.41 -5.17 -15.18
CA SER A 339 -5.12 -4.98 -15.83
C SER A 339 -5.23 -5.28 -17.33
N THR A 340 -4.09 -5.29 -18.04
CA THR A 340 -4.00 -5.63 -19.47
C THR A 340 -3.45 -7.03 -19.74
N ASP A 341 -3.39 -7.90 -18.73
CA ASP A 341 -2.89 -9.27 -18.87
C ASP A 341 -3.89 -10.18 -19.60
N CYS A 342 -3.44 -11.38 -19.96
CA CYS A 342 -4.25 -12.43 -20.60
C CYS A 342 -5.09 -11.99 -21.81
N ASN A 343 -4.57 -11.04 -22.61
CA ASN A 343 -5.26 -10.44 -23.74
C ASN A 343 -6.64 -9.87 -23.35
N SER A 344 -6.76 -9.34 -22.13
CA SER A 344 -8.00 -8.76 -21.61
C SER A 344 -8.51 -7.64 -22.50
N LEU A 345 -7.65 -6.77 -23.01
CA LEU A 345 -8.04 -5.70 -23.94
C LEU A 345 -8.66 -6.26 -25.22
N GLU A 346 -8.05 -7.27 -25.83
CA GLU A 346 -8.50 -7.85 -27.09
C GLU A 346 -9.75 -8.73 -26.89
N TYR A 347 -9.68 -9.71 -25.99
CA TYR A 347 -10.71 -10.73 -25.86
C TYR A 347 -11.96 -10.21 -25.14
N ILE A 348 -11.78 -9.49 -24.03
CA ILE A 348 -12.92 -8.92 -23.29
C ILE A 348 -13.48 -7.72 -24.05
N GLY A 349 -12.63 -6.94 -24.74
CA GLY A 349 -13.08 -5.88 -25.64
C GLY A 349 -13.96 -6.37 -26.77
N GLU A 350 -13.57 -7.45 -27.43
CA GLU A 350 -14.38 -8.09 -28.49
C GLU A 350 -15.71 -8.63 -27.93
N ALA A 351 -15.67 -9.28 -26.76
CA ALA A 351 -16.87 -9.80 -26.11
C ALA A 351 -17.83 -8.67 -25.70
N ALA A 352 -17.30 -7.61 -25.10
CA ALA A 352 -18.07 -6.45 -24.65
C ALA A 352 -18.74 -5.75 -25.84
N ARG A 353 -17.99 -5.51 -26.91
CA ARG A 353 -18.51 -4.93 -28.15
C ARG A 353 -19.65 -5.75 -28.74
N THR A 354 -19.46 -7.06 -28.86
CA THR A 354 -20.44 -7.97 -29.46
C THR A 354 -21.71 -8.09 -28.61
N SER A 355 -21.58 -7.98 -27.29
CA SER A 355 -22.68 -8.13 -26.33
C SER A 355 -23.36 -6.81 -25.95
N GLY A 356 -22.85 -5.67 -26.44
CA GLY A 356 -23.34 -4.34 -26.07
C GLY A 356 -23.13 -4.04 -24.58
N LEU A 357 -21.97 -4.43 -24.03
CA LEU A 357 -21.48 -4.06 -22.71
C LEU A 357 -20.45 -2.94 -22.84
N GLN A 358 -20.34 -2.12 -21.80
CA GLN A 358 -19.22 -1.18 -21.64
C GLN A 358 -18.14 -1.80 -20.73
N MET A 359 -16.93 -1.24 -20.78
CA MET A 359 -15.80 -1.68 -19.99
C MET A 359 -15.39 -0.64 -18.95
N ILE A 360 -15.06 -1.14 -17.76
CA ILE A 360 -14.28 -0.44 -16.74
C ILE A 360 -12.89 -1.09 -16.73
N ILE A 361 -11.87 -0.35 -17.13
CA ILE A 361 -10.52 -0.90 -17.33
C ILE A 361 -9.59 -0.46 -16.21
N GLY A 362 -8.90 -1.41 -15.60
CA GLY A 362 -7.89 -1.15 -14.58
C GLY A 362 -6.48 -0.98 -15.14
N VAL A 363 -5.70 -0.14 -14.49
CA VAL A 363 -4.23 -0.13 -14.54
C VAL A 363 -3.77 -0.63 -13.18
N PHE A 364 -3.32 -1.89 -13.12
CA PHE A 364 -2.98 -2.51 -11.86
C PHE A 364 -1.58 -2.08 -11.38
N ILE A 365 -1.48 -1.62 -10.14
CA ILE A 365 -0.22 -1.29 -9.48
C ILE A 365 0.07 -2.40 -8.48
N SER A 366 1.23 -3.02 -8.60
CA SER A 366 1.68 -4.10 -7.73
C SER A 366 2.93 -3.71 -6.94
N SER A 367 3.61 -4.69 -6.35
CA SER A 367 4.87 -4.48 -5.61
C SER A 367 5.99 -3.84 -6.42
N THR A 368 5.89 -3.79 -7.76
CA THR A 368 6.81 -3.02 -8.62
C THR A 368 6.53 -1.52 -8.64
N GLY A 369 5.47 -1.06 -7.96
CA GLY A 369 5.05 0.34 -7.91
C GLY A 369 4.52 0.87 -9.24
N VAL A 370 4.36 2.19 -9.30
CA VAL A 370 3.78 2.90 -10.46
C VAL A 370 4.60 2.75 -11.74
N SER A 371 5.92 2.51 -11.63
CA SER A 371 6.79 2.29 -12.78
C SER A 371 6.43 1.00 -13.54
N GLY A 372 6.13 -0.09 -12.82
CA GLY A 372 5.68 -1.34 -13.44
C GLY A 372 4.29 -1.25 -14.07
N ALA A 373 3.48 -0.28 -13.65
CA ALA A 373 2.15 -0.04 -14.22
C ALA A 373 2.17 0.81 -15.51
N GLN A 374 3.29 1.46 -15.84
CA GLN A 374 3.41 2.36 -17.00
C GLN A 374 3.20 1.65 -18.35
N ASP A 375 3.58 0.38 -18.45
CA ASP A 375 3.38 -0.42 -19.67
C ASP A 375 1.89 -0.65 -19.95
N GLN A 376 1.07 -0.80 -18.91
CA GLN A 376 -0.38 -0.95 -19.04
C GLN A 376 -1.03 0.34 -19.55
N VAL A 377 -0.60 1.50 -19.05
CA VAL A 377 -1.04 2.82 -19.56
C VAL A 377 -0.73 2.94 -21.06
N THR A 378 0.46 2.52 -21.47
CA THR A 378 0.88 2.53 -22.88
C THR A 378 0.05 1.56 -23.73
N ALA A 379 -0.20 0.34 -23.23
CA ALA A 379 -1.00 -0.66 -23.93
C ALA A 379 -2.45 -0.20 -24.13
N ILE A 380 -3.09 0.33 -23.09
CA ILE A 380 -4.45 0.89 -23.16
C ILE A 380 -4.51 2.06 -24.14
N SER A 381 -3.55 3.00 -24.05
CA SER A 381 -3.46 4.16 -24.96
C SER A 381 -3.27 3.75 -26.42
N LYS A 382 -2.55 2.66 -26.68
CA LYS A 382 -2.35 2.10 -28.02
C LYS A 382 -3.60 1.37 -28.54
N TRP A 383 -4.30 0.65 -27.66
CA TRP A 383 -5.50 -0.11 -28.01
C TRP A 383 -6.68 0.81 -28.39
N ALA A 384 -6.84 1.91 -27.65
CA ALA A 384 -7.67 3.06 -28.02
C ALA A 384 -9.13 2.78 -28.46
N GLN A 385 -9.76 1.72 -27.96
CA GLN A 385 -11.17 1.43 -28.22
C GLN A 385 -12.09 2.24 -27.29
N TRP A 386 -11.97 3.57 -27.35
CA TRP A 386 -12.59 4.49 -26.38
C TRP A 386 -14.12 4.47 -26.37
N ASP A 387 -14.77 4.01 -27.43
CA ASP A 387 -16.22 3.85 -27.47
C ASP A 387 -16.72 2.73 -26.54
N LEU A 388 -15.85 1.78 -26.18
CA LEU A 388 -16.14 0.72 -25.20
C LEU A 388 -15.88 1.16 -23.76
N VAL A 389 -15.00 2.13 -23.53
CA VAL A 389 -14.46 2.44 -22.20
C VAL A 389 -15.26 3.54 -21.52
N ASN A 390 -15.96 3.18 -20.44
CA ASN A 390 -16.73 4.14 -19.63
C ASN A 390 -15.84 4.82 -18.56
N LEU A 391 -14.94 4.04 -17.97
CA LEU A 391 -14.11 4.44 -16.84
C LEU A 391 -12.76 3.73 -16.89
N ILE A 392 -11.69 4.46 -16.60
CA ILE A 392 -10.37 3.89 -16.34
C ILE A 392 -10.04 4.05 -14.85
N VAL A 393 -9.64 2.95 -14.21
CA VAL A 393 -9.29 2.90 -12.78
C VAL A 393 -7.78 2.69 -12.65
N VAL A 394 -7.06 3.72 -12.21
CA VAL A 394 -5.60 3.69 -12.04
C VAL A 394 -5.25 3.31 -10.61
N GLY A 395 -4.76 2.08 -10.42
CA GLY A 395 -4.55 1.46 -9.12
C GLY A 395 -5.78 0.73 -8.60
N ASN A 396 -5.54 -0.34 -7.86
CA ASN A 396 -6.57 -1.08 -7.13
C ASN A 396 -6.05 -1.36 -5.72
N GLU A 397 -6.51 -0.57 -4.75
CA GLU A 397 -6.04 -0.64 -3.37
C GLU A 397 -4.51 -0.50 -3.27
N ALA A 398 -3.92 0.35 -4.10
CA ALA A 398 -2.47 0.50 -4.22
C ALA A 398 -1.85 1.10 -2.95
N ILE A 399 -2.56 2.04 -2.29
CA ILE A 399 -2.14 2.61 -1.01
C ILE A 399 -2.38 1.62 0.12
N GLN A 400 -3.56 0.98 0.16
CA GLN A 400 -3.88 -0.02 1.18
C GLN A 400 -2.86 -1.17 1.22
N ASN A 401 -2.39 -1.61 0.05
CA ASN A 401 -1.37 -2.66 -0.06
C ASN A 401 0.07 -2.13 0.09
N GLY A 402 0.27 -0.83 0.23
CA GLY A 402 1.59 -0.21 0.43
C GLY A 402 2.47 -0.21 -0.81
N TYR A 403 1.89 -0.30 -2.01
CA TYR A 403 2.62 -0.29 -3.28
C TYR A 403 3.07 1.11 -3.71
N CYS A 404 2.36 2.13 -3.27
CA CYS A 404 2.76 3.52 -3.38
C CYS A 404 2.08 4.36 -2.31
N ASP A 405 2.66 5.52 -1.99
CA ASP A 405 2.00 6.53 -1.18
C ASP A 405 0.96 7.33 -1.98
N ALA A 406 0.11 8.09 -1.28
CA ALA A 406 -0.96 8.87 -1.90
C ALA A 406 -0.49 9.95 -2.89
N SER A 407 0.67 10.57 -2.65
CA SER A 407 1.23 11.60 -3.55
C SER A 407 1.76 10.96 -4.83
N THR A 408 2.45 9.83 -4.70
CA THR A 408 2.95 9.03 -5.81
C THR A 408 1.79 8.53 -6.68
N LEU A 409 0.73 8.01 -6.05
CA LEU A 409 -0.48 7.60 -6.76
C LEU A 409 -1.16 8.77 -7.46
N ALA A 410 -1.33 9.91 -6.80
CA ALA A 410 -1.98 11.08 -7.39
C ALA A 410 -1.22 11.64 -8.61
N GLY A 411 0.11 11.66 -8.54
CA GLY A 411 0.98 12.01 -9.67
C GLY A 411 0.81 11.05 -10.84
N PHE A 412 0.76 9.74 -10.57
CA PHE A 412 0.58 8.73 -11.60
C PHE A 412 -0.82 8.75 -12.23
N ILE A 413 -1.88 8.99 -11.45
CA ILE A 413 -3.23 9.20 -11.99
C ILE A 413 -3.23 10.38 -12.97
N SER A 414 -2.59 11.50 -12.59
CA SER A 414 -2.54 12.71 -13.43
C SER A 414 -1.78 12.48 -14.74
N SER A 415 -0.65 11.77 -14.69
CA SER A 415 0.14 11.44 -15.89
C SER A 415 -0.58 10.44 -16.79
N ALA A 416 -1.16 9.38 -16.23
CA ALA A 416 -1.93 8.39 -16.96
C ALA A 416 -3.16 9.02 -17.65
N LYS A 417 -3.91 9.86 -16.92
CA LYS A 417 -5.03 10.62 -17.48
C LYS A 417 -4.61 11.48 -18.66
N SER A 418 -3.49 12.20 -18.55
CA SER A 418 -2.96 13.03 -19.64
C SER A 418 -2.57 12.17 -20.86
N ALA A 419 -2.00 10.99 -20.64
CA ALA A 419 -1.65 10.05 -21.71
C ALA A 419 -2.90 9.52 -22.43
N PHE A 420 -3.93 9.10 -21.69
CA PHE A 420 -5.20 8.65 -22.26
C PHE A 420 -5.89 9.76 -23.06
N GLN A 421 -5.93 10.99 -22.52
CA GLN A 421 -6.48 12.15 -23.21
C GLN A 421 -5.73 12.46 -24.51
N SER A 422 -4.40 12.38 -24.49
CA SER A 422 -3.56 12.56 -25.68
C SER A 422 -3.81 11.48 -26.74
N ALA A 423 -4.21 10.27 -26.31
CA ALA A 423 -4.63 9.18 -27.18
C ALA A 423 -6.11 9.27 -27.62
N GLY A 424 -6.84 10.30 -27.20
CA GLY A 424 -8.22 10.57 -27.61
C GLY A 424 -9.31 10.10 -26.64
N TYR A 425 -8.95 9.62 -25.44
CA TYR A 425 -9.93 9.25 -24.42
C TYR A 425 -10.56 10.49 -23.78
N SER A 426 -11.89 10.55 -23.78
CA SER A 426 -12.69 11.64 -23.19
C SER A 426 -13.53 11.20 -22.00
N GLY A 427 -13.43 9.93 -21.60
CA GLY A 427 -14.14 9.38 -20.45
C GLY A 427 -13.50 9.76 -19.11
N LYS A 428 -14.00 9.14 -18.04
CA LYS A 428 -13.58 9.43 -16.66
C LYS A 428 -12.37 8.58 -16.25
N VAL A 429 -11.53 9.13 -15.37
CA VAL A 429 -10.42 8.43 -14.72
C VAL A 429 -10.57 8.52 -13.20
N THR A 430 -10.32 7.43 -12.49
CA THR A 430 -10.33 7.38 -11.02
C THR A 430 -9.23 6.45 -10.50
N THR A 431 -9.19 6.26 -9.18
CA THR A 431 -8.52 5.14 -8.51
C THR A 431 -9.55 4.41 -7.64
N THR A 432 -9.22 3.22 -7.15
CA THR A 432 -10.06 2.55 -6.15
C THR A 432 -9.27 2.20 -4.91
N GLU A 433 -9.85 2.51 -3.76
CA GLU A 433 -9.29 2.31 -2.43
C GLU A 433 -10.44 2.04 -1.44
N PRO A 434 -10.20 1.37 -0.30
CA PRO A 434 -11.22 1.22 0.73
C PRO A 434 -11.48 2.55 1.46
N ILE A 435 -12.60 2.64 2.18
CA ILE A 435 -13.07 3.88 2.79
C ILE A 435 -12.04 4.54 3.73
N ASN A 436 -11.26 3.75 4.48
CA ASN A 436 -10.28 4.26 5.44
C ASN A 436 -9.15 5.02 4.73
N VAL A 437 -8.75 4.55 3.54
CA VAL A 437 -7.75 5.24 2.70
C VAL A 437 -8.34 6.52 2.12
N TRP A 438 -9.61 6.50 1.67
CA TRP A 438 -10.28 7.72 1.24
C TRP A 438 -10.41 8.76 2.37
N GLN A 439 -10.73 8.34 3.59
CA GLN A 439 -10.80 9.24 4.75
C GLN A 439 -9.43 9.83 5.08
N ALA A 440 -8.36 9.04 4.99
CA ALA A 440 -7.01 9.48 5.29
C ALA A 440 -6.39 10.36 4.20
N TYR A 441 -6.66 10.06 2.92
CA TYR A 441 -5.93 10.63 1.78
C TYR A 441 -6.81 11.31 0.74
N GLY A 442 -8.11 11.47 1.02
CA GLY A 442 -9.05 12.15 0.11
C GLY A 442 -8.58 13.53 -0.32
N SER A 443 -8.01 14.33 0.59
CA SER A 443 -7.45 15.65 0.26
C SER A 443 -6.40 15.63 -0.84
N THR A 444 -5.67 14.52 -0.99
CA THR A 444 -4.64 14.32 -2.03
C THR A 444 -5.24 13.74 -3.31
N LEU A 445 -6.20 12.83 -3.20
CA LEU A 445 -6.73 12.06 -4.32
C LEU A 445 -7.92 12.72 -5.03
N CYS A 446 -8.74 13.49 -4.32
CA CYS A 446 -9.96 14.09 -4.89
C CYS A 446 -9.63 14.99 -6.10
N GLY A 447 -8.53 15.75 -6.06
CA GLY A 447 -8.17 16.69 -7.12
C GLY A 447 -7.84 16.04 -8.47
N VAL A 448 -7.37 14.78 -8.45
CA VAL A 448 -6.87 14.09 -9.65
C VAL A 448 -7.86 13.08 -10.23
N CYS A 449 -8.86 12.66 -9.45
CA CYS A 449 -9.90 11.73 -9.89
C CYS A 449 -11.14 12.46 -10.42
N ASP A 450 -11.77 11.97 -11.49
CA ASP A 450 -13.03 12.53 -12.02
C ASP A 450 -14.24 12.14 -11.16
N ILE A 451 -14.19 10.94 -10.57
CA ILE A 451 -15.17 10.38 -9.62
C ILE A 451 -14.42 9.71 -8.47
N VAL A 452 -15.11 9.41 -7.38
CA VAL A 452 -14.58 8.58 -6.31
C VAL A 452 -14.89 7.12 -6.61
N GLY A 453 -13.86 6.33 -6.85
CA GLY A 453 -13.94 4.87 -6.94
C GLY A 453 -13.58 4.24 -5.59
N ALA A 454 -14.39 3.35 -5.06
CA ALA A 454 -14.07 2.67 -3.80
C ALA A 454 -14.44 1.19 -3.84
N ASN A 455 -13.71 0.37 -3.08
CA ASN A 455 -14.06 -1.02 -2.83
C ASN A 455 -14.77 -1.12 -1.48
N ILE A 456 -16.01 -1.59 -1.47
CA ILE A 456 -16.87 -1.63 -0.28
C ILE A 456 -17.39 -3.06 -0.10
N HIS A 457 -16.66 -3.84 0.68
CA HIS A 457 -17.00 -5.22 1.01
C HIS A 457 -17.60 -5.33 2.42
N PRO A 458 -18.93 -5.50 2.55
CA PRO A 458 -19.60 -5.51 3.86
C PRO A 458 -19.11 -6.63 4.78
N PHE A 459 -18.68 -7.76 4.19
CA PHE A 459 -18.16 -8.93 4.92
C PHE A 459 -17.01 -8.60 5.88
N PHE A 460 -16.15 -7.63 5.55
CA PHE A 460 -15.01 -7.27 6.39
C PHE A 460 -15.38 -6.35 7.56
N ASN A 461 -16.66 -6.07 7.77
CA ASN A 461 -17.18 -5.48 8.98
C ASN A 461 -17.86 -6.56 9.84
N ALA A 462 -17.27 -6.82 11.01
CA ALA A 462 -17.72 -7.89 11.90
C ALA A 462 -19.14 -7.72 12.45
N ASP A 463 -19.72 -6.51 12.34
CA ASP A 463 -21.06 -6.19 12.84
C ASP A 463 -22.15 -6.24 11.76
N VAL A 464 -21.79 -6.50 10.51
CA VAL A 464 -22.73 -6.54 9.38
C VAL A 464 -23.14 -7.98 9.08
N SER A 465 -24.44 -8.26 9.16
CA SER A 465 -25.01 -9.52 8.64
C SER A 465 -25.35 -9.42 7.15
N ALA A 466 -25.50 -10.55 6.48
CA ALA A 466 -25.77 -10.62 5.04
C ALA A 466 -26.99 -9.77 4.61
N ASP A 467 -28.08 -9.78 5.38
CA ASP A 467 -29.29 -9.00 5.08
C ASP A 467 -29.08 -7.48 5.19
N GLN A 468 -28.07 -7.06 5.95
CA GLN A 468 -27.70 -5.64 6.14
C GLN A 468 -26.68 -5.14 5.11
N ALA A 469 -26.13 -6.02 4.26
CA ALA A 469 -25.05 -5.70 3.34
C ALA A 469 -25.36 -4.49 2.44
N GLY A 470 -26.52 -4.45 1.78
CA GLY A 470 -26.88 -3.33 0.89
C GLY A 470 -26.99 -1.99 1.61
N LYS A 471 -27.59 -1.98 2.81
CA LYS A 471 -27.70 -0.76 3.63
C LYS A 471 -26.34 -0.27 4.09
N PHE A 472 -25.44 -1.18 4.45
CA PHE A 472 -24.06 -0.84 4.79
C PHE A 472 -23.35 -0.19 3.60
N VAL A 473 -23.39 -0.81 2.41
CA VAL A 473 -22.79 -0.21 1.21
C VAL A 473 -23.37 1.18 0.91
N ALA A 474 -24.69 1.35 1.01
CA ALA A 474 -25.34 2.63 0.80
C ALA A 474 -24.89 3.72 1.79
N GLN A 475 -24.59 3.35 3.04
CA GLN A 475 -24.06 4.27 4.04
C GLN A 475 -22.62 4.68 3.74
N GLU A 476 -21.77 3.72 3.38
CA GLU A 476 -20.36 3.97 3.02
C GLU A 476 -20.26 4.87 1.78
N ILE A 477 -21.13 4.67 0.77
CA ILE A 477 -21.23 5.56 -0.39
C ILE A 477 -21.54 7.00 0.04
N LYS A 478 -22.49 7.20 0.98
CA LYS A 478 -22.80 8.56 1.48
C LYS A 478 -21.64 9.20 2.22
N VAL A 479 -20.84 8.41 2.94
CA VAL A 479 -19.62 8.92 3.59
C VAL A 479 -18.60 9.36 2.54
N LEU A 480 -18.39 8.55 1.49
CA LEU A 480 -17.49 8.88 0.37
C LEU A 480 -17.93 10.13 -0.39
N GLU A 481 -19.25 10.33 -0.58
CA GLU A 481 -19.82 11.55 -1.18
C GLU A 481 -19.43 12.81 -0.40
N GLY A 482 -19.22 12.70 0.92
CA GLY A 482 -18.75 13.78 1.79
C GLY A 482 -17.24 14.04 1.74
N ILE A 483 -16.43 13.05 1.34
CA ILE A 483 -14.95 13.17 1.29
C ILE A 483 -14.50 13.99 0.09
N CYS A 484 -15.13 13.78 -1.07
CA CYS A 484 -14.87 14.56 -2.29
C CYS A 484 -16.14 15.29 -2.74
N PRO A 485 -16.51 16.44 -2.13
CA PRO A 485 -17.74 17.14 -2.45
C PRO A 485 -17.88 17.45 -3.96
N GLY A 486 -19.06 17.14 -4.51
CA GLY A 486 -19.41 17.41 -5.90
C GLY A 486 -18.92 16.37 -6.92
N LYS A 487 -18.32 15.26 -6.47
CA LYS A 487 -17.96 14.13 -7.34
C LYS A 487 -18.93 12.98 -7.14
N ASP A 488 -19.25 12.30 -8.24
CA ASP A 488 -20.00 11.04 -8.17
C ASP A 488 -19.15 9.99 -7.43
N VAL A 489 -19.82 9.09 -6.70
CA VAL A 489 -19.19 7.91 -6.09
C VAL A 489 -19.66 6.67 -6.85
N LEU A 490 -18.70 5.81 -7.19
CA LEU A 490 -18.95 4.49 -7.75
C LEU A 490 -18.28 3.43 -6.88
N ASN A 491 -19.07 2.45 -6.45
CA ASN A 491 -18.56 1.28 -5.75
C ASN A 491 -18.02 0.28 -6.77
N LEU A 492 -16.70 0.13 -6.82
CA LEU A 492 -15.99 -0.62 -7.84
C LEU A 492 -15.83 -2.10 -7.47
N GLU A 493 -16.01 -2.48 -6.21
CA GLU A 493 -16.11 -3.88 -5.77
C GLU A 493 -17.02 -4.01 -4.56
N THR A 494 -17.95 -4.95 -4.65
CA THR A 494 -18.72 -5.38 -3.49
C THR A 494 -19.25 -6.78 -3.70
N GLY A 495 -19.45 -7.51 -2.62
CA GLY A 495 -19.95 -8.87 -2.70
C GLY A 495 -20.02 -9.49 -1.34
N TRP A 496 -20.15 -10.82 -1.34
CA TRP A 496 -20.15 -11.64 -0.15
C TRP A 496 -19.60 -13.02 -0.49
N PRO A 497 -18.72 -13.61 0.34
CA PRO A 497 -18.16 -14.92 0.06
C PRO A 497 -19.16 -16.04 0.37
N HIS A 498 -19.17 -17.10 -0.43
CA HIS A 498 -20.04 -18.27 -0.21
C HIS A 498 -19.40 -19.38 0.63
N SER A 499 -18.12 -19.25 0.97
CA SER A 499 -17.36 -20.19 1.80
C SER A 499 -16.23 -19.47 2.55
N GLY A 500 -15.66 -20.13 3.57
CA GLY A 500 -14.62 -19.61 4.45
C GLY A 500 -15.06 -19.54 5.91
N ASN A 501 -14.41 -18.68 6.69
CA ASN A 501 -14.66 -18.48 8.12
C ASN A 501 -15.46 -17.19 8.38
N ALA A 502 -16.29 -17.20 9.42
CA ALA A 502 -17.06 -16.03 9.82
C ALA A 502 -16.16 -14.91 10.39
N ASN A 503 -16.53 -13.67 10.09
CA ASN A 503 -16.01 -12.47 10.74
C ASN A 503 -17.13 -11.86 11.59
N GLY A 504 -17.23 -12.25 12.87
CA GLY A 504 -18.33 -11.84 13.73
C GLY A 504 -19.70 -12.27 13.18
N LYS A 505 -20.57 -11.30 12.88
CA LYS A 505 -21.89 -11.50 12.25
C LYS A 505 -21.83 -11.71 10.74
N ALA A 506 -20.70 -11.38 10.11
CA ALA A 506 -20.50 -11.63 8.69
C ALA A 506 -20.14 -13.10 8.48
N VAL A 507 -21.16 -13.93 8.26
CA VAL A 507 -21.01 -15.37 8.03
C VAL A 507 -20.99 -15.65 6.52
N PRO A 508 -19.95 -16.32 5.98
CA PRO A 508 -19.96 -16.76 4.59
C PRO A 508 -20.89 -17.96 4.41
N GLY A 509 -21.45 -18.10 3.21
CA GLY A 509 -22.33 -19.22 2.86
C GLY A 509 -23.11 -18.96 1.58
N ALA A 510 -23.55 -20.01 0.89
CA ALA A 510 -24.30 -19.84 -0.35
C ALA A 510 -25.63 -19.09 -0.15
N SER A 511 -26.33 -19.36 0.96
CA SER A 511 -27.57 -18.66 1.31
C SER A 511 -27.29 -17.20 1.70
N GLU A 512 -26.25 -16.99 2.50
CA GLU A 512 -25.81 -15.68 2.98
C GLU A 512 -25.34 -14.81 1.81
N GLN A 513 -24.56 -15.37 0.87
CA GLN A 513 -24.17 -14.69 -0.36
C GLN A 513 -25.40 -14.27 -1.17
N ALA A 514 -26.36 -15.17 -1.40
CA ALA A 514 -27.58 -14.83 -2.11
C ALA A 514 -28.37 -13.68 -1.44
N ILE A 515 -28.48 -13.71 -0.11
CA ILE A 515 -29.14 -12.66 0.68
C ILE A 515 -28.40 -11.33 0.54
N ALA A 516 -27.08 -11.33 0.70
CA ALA A 516 -26.26 -10.12 0.63
C ALA A 516 -26.25 -9.51 -0.77
N ILE A 517 -26.06 -10.33 -1.81
CA ILE A 517 -26.06 -9.87 -3.20
C ILE A 517 -27.42 -9.27 -3.56
N LYS A 518 -28.52 -9.90 -3.14
CA LYS A 518 -29.86 -9.33 -3.33
C LYS A 518 -30.01 -7.98 -2.61
N SER A 519 -29.61 -7.91 -1.34
CA SER A 519 -29.65 -6.67 -0.54
C SER A 519 -28.86 -5.54 -1.21
N ILE A 520 -27.65 -5.83 -1.71
CA ILE A 520 -26.80 -4.86 -2.42
C ILE A 520 -27.44 -4.44 -3.75
N ALA A 521 -27.97 -5.38 -4.53
CA ALA A 521 -28.60 -5.08 -5.82
C ALA A 521 -29.83 -4.18 -5.68
N GLU A 522 -30.68 -4.44 -4.68
CA GLU A 522 -31.89 -3.66 -4.42
C GLU A 522 -31.57 -2.24 -3.91
N GLU A 523 -30.54 -2.08 -3.07
CA GLU A 523 -30.21 -0.78 -2.46
C GLU A 523 -29.33 0.09 -3.36
N VAL A 524 -28.31 -0.50 -4.01
CA VAL A 524 -27.22 0.24 -4.68
C VAL A 524 -26.70 -0.43 -5.95
N GLY A 525 -27.47 -1.35 -6.56
CA GLY A 525 -27.05 -2.11 -7.74
C GLY A 525 -26.58 -1.23 -8.90
N SER A 526 -27.24 -0.09 -9.14
CA SER A 526 -26.92 0.82 -10.25
C SER A 526 -25.65 1.66 -10.02
N LYS A 527 -25.09 1.62 -8.81
CA LYS A 527 -23.84 2.30 -8.42
C LYS A 527 -22.75 1.31 -7.98
N SER A 528 -22.94 0.01 -8.24
CA SER A 528 -22.05 -1.04 -7.73
C SER A 528 -21.60 -2.00 -8.81
N VAL A 529 -20.32 -2.35 -8.75
CA VAL A 529 -19.72 -3.45 -9.50
C VAL A 529 -19.58 -4.64 -8.55
N PHE A 530 -20.22 -5.75 -8.90
CA PHE A 530 -20.25 -6.95 -8.09
C PHE A 530 -18.96 -7.76 -8.24
N PHE A 531 -18.49 -8.32 -7.14
CA PHE A 531 -17.26 -9.09 -7.02
C PHE A 531 -17.62 -10.51 -6.53
N SER A 532 -17.44 -11.56 -7.34
CA SER A 532 -16.91 -11.60 -8.72
C SER A 532 -17.69 -12.58 -9.61
N TYR A 533 -17.38 -12.62 -10.92
CA TYR A 533 -18.05 -13.55 -11.85
C TYR A 533 -17.84 -15.03 -11.45
N PHE A 534 -16.59 -15.42 -11.18
CA PHE A 534 -16.20 -16.75 -10.69
C PHE A 534 -15.34 -16.66 -9.43
N ASP A 535 -15.27 -17.79 -8.74
CA ASP A 535 -14.26 -18.07 -7.71
C ASP A 535 -12.84 -18.04 -8.29
N ASP A 536 -11.99 -17.21 -7.70
CA ASP A 536 -10.56 -17.14 -8.00
C ASP A 536 -9.77 -18.09 -7.09
N LEU A 537 -9.87 -19.40 -7.34
CA LEU A 537 -9.26 -20.43 -6.48
C LEU A 537 -7.72 -20.39 -6.40
N TRP A 538 -7.09 -19.63 -7.29
CA TRP A 538 -5.66 -19.39 -7.36
C TRP A 538 -5.16 -18.32 -6.37
N LYS A 539 -6.07 -17.59 -5.70
CA LYS A 539 -5.73 -16.59 -4.70
C LYS A 539 -5.30 -17.24 -3.39
N GLU A 540 -4.40 -16.55 -2.67
CA GLU A 540 -4.12 -16.86 -1.28
C GLU A 540 -5.42 -16.74 -0.45
N PRO A 541 -5.66 -17.62 0.53
CA PRO A 541 -6.95 -17.70 1.23
C PRO A 541 -7.32 -16.43 2.03
N GLY A 542 -6.32 -15.63 2.42
CA GLY A 542 -6.51 -14.48 3.30
C GLY A 542 -6.86 -14.87 4.74
N GLN A 543 -7.10 -13.88 5.59
CA GLN A 543 -7.31 -14.06 7.04
C GLN A 543 -8.52 -14.97 7.36
N PHE A 544 -9.59 -14.85 6.58
CA PHE A 544 -10.83 -15.58 6.81
C PHE A 544 -11.01 -16.79 5.88
N ASP A 545 -10.03 -17.13 5.04
CA ASP A 545 -10.17 -18.17 4.01
C ASP A 545 -11.35 -17.92 3.05
N VAL A 546 -11.56 -16.65 2.68
CA VAL A 546 -12.69 -16.22 1.84
C VAL A 546 -12.30 -15.77 0.45
N GLU A 547 -11.04 -15.37 0.24
CA GLU A 547 -10.56 -14.72 -1.00
C GLU A 547 -10.79 -15.58 -2.26
N ARG A 548 -10.92 -16.90 -2.08
CA ARG A 548 -11.15 -17.88 -3.16
C ARG A 548 -12.63 -18.06 -3.53
N TYR A 549 -13.58 -17.52 -2.76
CA TYR A 549 -14.99 -17.95 -2.78
C TYR A 549 -16.00 -16.81 -2.99
N TRP A 550 -15.66 -15.82 -3.84
CA TRP A 550 -16.51 -14.64 -4.11
C TRP A 550 -17.37 -14.76 -5.37
N GLY A 551 -17.22 -15.83 -6.16
CA GLY A 551 -18.00 -16.05 -7.37
C GLY A 551 -19.49 -16.00 -7.08
N CYS A 552 -20.23 -15.16 -7.80
CA CYS A 552 -21.64 -14.90 -7.53
C CYS A 552 -22.52 -14.75 -8.77
N ILE A 553 -22.01 -15.00 -9.99
CA ILE A 553 -22.80 -14.80 -11.22
C ILE A 553 -24.12 -15.58 -11.23
N ASP A 554 -24.13 -16.78 -10.64
CA ASP A 554 -25.31 -17.65 -10.59
C ASP A 554 -26.41 -17.14 -9.64
N THR A 555 -26.11 -16.13 -8.81
CA THR A 555 -27.11 -15.47 -7.96
C THR A 555 -27.98 -14.47 -8.73
N PHE A 556 -27.56 -14.09 -9.94
CA PHE A 556 -28.30 -13.21 -10.85
C PHE A 556 -29.06 -14.08 -11.87
N ASN A 557 -30.31 -13.73 -12.18
CA ASN A 557 -31.14 -14.50 -13.12
C ASN A 557 -31.16 -13.87 -14.49
#